data_AF-A0A4Q7CYV1-F1
#
_entry.id   AF-A0A4Q7CYV1-F1
#
_cell.length_a   1.000
_cell.length_b   1.000
_cell.length_c   1.000
_cell.angle_alpha   90.00
_cell.angle_beta   90.00
_cell.angle_gamma   90.00
#
_symmetry.space_group_name_H-M   'P 1'
#
loop_
_entity.id
_entity.type
_entity.pdbx_description
1 polymer ?
#
loop_
_entity_poly.entity_id
_entity_poly.type
_entity_poly.pdbx_seq_one_letter_code
_entity_poly.pdbx_strand_id
1 'polypeptide(L)'
;MSGIGSRLRQERERLGLSQKVFGEIGGVEANAQGKYENGGRAPKAYYLSRVAERGVDILYVLTGAATPIQLENLSQLEEKVLVDYRAMFKEDQDAIRRLTSTLAEHSLSRNGKIKPHPQDS
;
A
#
# COMPACT_ATOMS: atom_id res chain seq x y z
N MET A 1 -15.70 1.18 -13.25
CA MET A 1 -16.56 0.75 -12.13
C MET A 1 -15.89 1.13 -10.82
N SER A 2 -16.57 1.90 -9.98
CA SER A 2 -16.11 2.33 -8.65
C SER A 2 -16.93 1.60 -7.60
N GLY A 3 -16.28 0.99 -6.61
CA GLY A 3 -16.98 0.33 -5.50
C GLY A 3 -16.11 -0.67 -4.74
N ILE A 4 -16.72 -1.33 -3.76
CA ILE A 4 -16.06 -2.35 -2.93
C ILE A 4 -15.48 -3.47 -3.80
N GLY A 5 -16.24 -3.94 -4.80
CA GLY A 5 -15.80 -5.03 -5.68
C GLY A 5 -14.54 -4.70 -6.48
N SER A 6 -14.46 -3.50 -7.06
CA SER A 6 -13.28 -3.09 -7.81
C SER A 6 -12.05 -2.94 -6.93
N ARG A 7 -12.20 -2.46 -5.68
CA ARG A 7 -11.09 -2.35 -4.72
C ARG A 7 -10.65 -3.70 -4.18
N LEU A 8 -11.60 -4.61 -3.96
CA LEU A 8 -11.29 -6.00 -3.59
C LEU A 8 -10.48 -6.71 -4.68
N ARG A 9 -10.84 -6.46 -5.95
CA ARG A 9 -10.05 -6.94 -7.10
C ARG A 9 -8.64 -6.36 -7.13
N GLN A 10 -8.50 -5.06 -6.90
CA GLN A 10 -7.18 -4.40 -6.88
C GLN A 10 -6.29 -5.00 -5.79
N GLU A 11 -6.83 -5.24 -4.60
CA GLU A 11 -6.06 -5.88 -3.53
C GLU A 11 -5.67 -7.33 -3.86
N ARG A 12 -6.57 -8.09 -4.48
CA ARG A 12 -6.22 -9.44 -4.98
C ARG A 12 -5.07 -9.38 -5.98
N GLU A 13 -5.15 -8.47 -6.95
CA GLU A 13 -4.14 -8.30 -8.00
C GLU A 13 -2.81 -7.81 -7.43
N ARG A 14 -2.83 -6.91 -6.44
CA ARG A 14 -1.65 -6.47 -5.67
C ARG A 14 -0.93 -7.63 -4.99
N LEU A 15 -1.69 -8.60 -4.48
CA LEU A 15 -1.16 -9.82 -3.87
C LEU A 15 -0.76 -10.90 -4.90
N GLY A 16 -0.98 -10.66 -6.21
CA GLY A 16 -0.64 -11.60 -7.27
C GLY A 16 -1.52 -12.87 -7.28
N LEU A 17 -2.71 -12.82 -6.70
CA LEU A 17 -3.57 -13.99 -6.50
C LEU A 17 -4.60 -14.16 -7.62
N SER A 18 -4.90 -15.41 -7.98
CA SER A 18 -6.05 -15.73 -8.85
C SER A 18 -7.37 -15.64 -8.08
N GLN A 19 -8.49 -15.45 -8.79
CA GLN A 19 -9.82 -15.42 -8.15
C GLN A 19 -10.15 -16.72 -7.41
N LYS A 20 -9.68 -17.86 -7.91
CA LYS A 20 -9.85 -19.16 -7.25
C LYS A 20 -9.16 -19.18 -5.89
N VAL A 21 -7.85 -18.92 -5.88
CA VAL A 21 -7.04 -18.93 -4.65
C VAL A 21 -7.56 -17.90 -3.65
N PHE A 22 -7.94 -16.72 -4.13
CA PHE A 22 -8.45 -15.66 -3.26
C PHE A 22 -9.84 -15.97 -2.68
N GLY A 23 -10.72 -16.59 -3.48
CA GLY A 23 -11.99 -17.13 -3.00
C GLY A 23 -11.78 -18.19 -1.92
N GLU A 24 -10.87 -19.15 -2.14
CA GLU A 24 -10.53 -20.20 -1.17
C GLU A 24 -10.06 -19.61 0.18
N ILE A 25 -9.20 -18.58 0.16
CA ILE A 25 -8.78 -17.85 1.38
C ILE A 25 -10.00 -17.26 2.10
N GLY A 26 -10.90 -16.61 1.36
CA GLY A 26 -12.16 -16.08 1.90
C GLY A 26 -13.18 -17.15 2.30
N GLY A 27 -12.89 -18.43 2.04
CA GLY A 27 -13.78 -19.58 2.22
C GLY A 27 -15.02 -19.54 1.33
N VAL A 28 -14.85 -19.14 0.07
CA VAL A 28 -15.89 -19.10 -0.96
C VAL A 28 -15.37 -19.67 -2.28
N GLU A 29 -16.28 -20.09 -3.15
CA GLU A 29 -15.94 -20.56 -4.50
C GLU A 29 -15.47 -19.42 -5.42
N ALA A 30 -14.69 -19.74 -6.47
CA ALA A 30 -14.20 -18.77 -7.46
C ALA A 30 -15.34 -17.95 -8.13
N ASN A 31 -16.49 -18.56 -8.35
CA ASN A 31 -17.68 -17.86 -8.90
C ASN A 31 -18.20 -16.80 -7.92
N ALA A 32 -18.23 -17.10 -6.62
CA ALA A 32 -18.60 -16.12 -5.61
C ALA A 32 -17.59 -14.96 -5.57
N GLN A 33 -16.29 -15.25 -5.73
CA GLN A 33 -15.27 -14.21 -5.85
C GLN A 33 -15.51 -13.29 -7.05
N GLY A 34 -15.81 -13.86 -8.22
CA GLY A 34 -16.16 -13.08 -9.41
C GLY A 34 -17.37 -12.17 -9.19
N LYS A 35 -18.41 -12.66 -8.48
CA LYS A 35 -19.59 -11.86 -8.10
C LYS A 35 -19.28 -10.73 -7.11
N TYR A 36 -18.29 -10.92 -6.24
CA TYR A 36 -17.83 -9.84 -5.35
C TYR A 36 -17.10 -8.77 -6.14
N GLU A 37 -16.17 -9.16 -7.01
CA GLU A 37 -15.33 -8.23 -7.77
C GLU A 37 -16.09 -7.42 -8.81
N ASN A 38 -17.13 -8.00 -9.42
CA ASN A 38 -17.97 -7.30 -10.39
C ASN A 38 -19.14 -6.51 -9.76
N GLY A 39 -19.29 -6.55 -8.43
CA GLY A 39 -20.35 -5.86 -7.70
C GLY A 39 -21.73 -6.53 -7.72
N GLY A 40 -21.86 -7.73 -8.31
CA GLY A 40 -23.11 -8.50 -8.31
C GLY A 40 -23.51 -9.04 -6.93
N ARG A 41 -22.59 -9.06 -5.96
CA ARG A 41 -22.85 -9.42 -4.57
C ARG A 41 -21.87 -8.68 -3.64
N ALA A 42 -22.31 -8.30 -2.45
CA ALA A 42 -21.41 -7.76 -1.44
C ALA A 42 -20.65 -8.90 -0.70
N PRO A 43 -19.33 -8.76 -0.45
CA PRO A 43 -18.58 -9.69 0.40
C PRO A 43 -19.08 -9.62 1.84
N LYS A 44 -19.09 -10.77 2.52
CA LYS A 44 -19.52 -10.85 3.93
C LYS A 44 -18.37 -10.46 4.87
N ALA A 45 -18.70 -10.01 6.08
CA ALA A 45 -17.70 -9.65 7.10
C ALA A 45 -16.68 -10.78 7.38
N TYR A 46 -17.14 -12.03 7.51
CA TYR A 46 -16.26 -13.19 7.74
C TYR A 46 -15.37 -13.56 6.53
N TYR A 47 -15.80 -13.19 5.31
CA TYR A 47 -14.92 -13.27 4.14
C TYR A 47 -13.83 -12.20 4.25
N LEU A 48 -14.20 -10.96 4.60
CA LEU A 48 -13.28 -9.83 4.73
C LEU A 48 -12.24 -10.06 5.83
N SER A 49 -12.63 -10.61 6.98
CA SER A 49 -11.68 -10.94 8.05
C SER A 49 -10.62 -11.95 7.60
N ARG A 50 -11.02 -13.01 6.88
CA ARG A 50 -10.10 -14.04 6.41
C ARG A 50 -9.11 -13.53 5.36
N VAL A 51 -9.56 -12.69 4.43
CA VAL A 51 -8.63 -12.12 3.45
C VAL A 51 -7.72 -11.04 4.06
N ALA A 52 -8.16 -10.37 5.13
CA ALA A 52 -7.32 -9.44 5.90
C ALA A 52 -6.08 -10.13 6.48
N GLU A 53 -6.23 -11.35 7.01
CA GLU A 53 -5.13 -12.17 7.52
C GLU A 53 -4.08 -12.49 6.44
N ARG A 54 -4.46 -12.40 5.16
CA ARG A 54 -3.56 -12.55 4.02
C ARG A 54 -3.00 -11.23 3.48
N GLY A 55 -3.17 -10.14 4.22
CA GLY A 55 -2.59 -8.84 3.92
C GLY A 55 -3.42 -7.97 2.98
N VAL A 56 -4.72 -8.25 2.85
CA VAL A 56 -5.66 -7.34 2.16
C VAL A 56 -5.94 -6.13 3.05
N ASP A 57 -5.83 -4.94 2.47
CA ASP A 57 -6.19 -3.68 3.11
C ASP A 57 -7.73 -3.51 3.15
N ILE A 58 -8.35 -3.93 4.25
CA ILE A 58 -9.81 -3.88 4.41
C ILE A 58 -10.32 -2.44 4.49
N LEU A 59 -9.55 -1.52 5.09
CA LEU A 59 -9.94 -0.11 5.12
C LEU A 59 -10.03 0.43 3.69
N TYR A 60 -9.05 0.12 2.85
CA TYR A 60 -9.07 0.47 1.44
C TYR A 60 -10.26 -0.15 0.72
N VAL A 61 -10.50 -1.46 0.90
CA VAL A 61 -11.63 -2.15 0.27
C VAL A 61 -12.96 -1.48 0.62
N LEU A 62 -13.18 -1.14 1.89
CA LEU A 62 -14.45 -0.57 2.36
C LEU A 62 -14.60 0.91 2.00
N THR A 63 -13.55 1.72 2.19
CA THR A 63 -13.66 3.19 2.18
C THR A 63 -13.01 3.84 0.97
N GLY A 64 -12.06 3.16 0.32
CA GLY A 64 -11.18 3.74 -0.69
C GLY A 64 -9.99 4.50 -0.12
N ALA A 65 -9.90 4.67 1.20
CA ALA A 65 -8.72 5.19 1.86
C ALA A 65 -7.76 4.05 2.20
N ALA A 66 -6.53 4.13 1.72
CA ALA A 66 -5.49 3.18 2.10
C ALA A 66 -5.22 3.25 3.61
N THR A 67 -4.98 2.11 4.23
CA THR A 67 -4.49 2.05 5.61
C THR A 67 -3.17 2.81 5.66
N PRO A 68 -3.05 3.87 6.47
CA PRO A 68 -1.80 4.59 6.63
C PRO A 68 -0.73 3.58 7.06
N ILE A 69 0.42 3.61 6.41
CA ILE A 69 1.57 2.81 6.86
C ILE A 69 1.88 3.26 8.27
N GLN A 70 1.76 2.33 9.21
CA GLN A 70 2.11 2.57 10.60
C GLN A 70 3.65 2.63 10.64
N LEU A 71 4.19 3.85 10.66
CA LEU A 71 5.62 4.07 10.86
C LEU A 71 5.91 3.85 12.33
N GLU A 72 6.26 2.61 12.67
CA GLU A 72 6.72 2.26 14.01
C GLU A 72 8.17 2.72 14.20
N ASN A 73 8.52 3.10 15.43
CA ASN A 73 9.88 3.46 15.85
C ASN A 73 10.50 4.70 15.18
N LEU A 74 9.69 5.74 14.90
CA LEU A 74 10.26 7.05 14.57
C LEU A 74 11.16 7.52 15.72
N SER A 75 12.36 7.96 15.39
CA SER A 75 13.23 8.66 16.32
C SER A 75 12.59 10.00 16.74
N GLN A 76 13.02 10.55 17.88
CA GLN A 76 12.56 11.86 18.34
C GLN A 76 12.76 12.97 17.30
N LEU A 77 13.83 12.86 16.50
CA LEU A 77 14.11 13.82 15.43
C LEU A 77 13.09 13.69 14.30
N GLU A 78 12.79 12.47 13.86
CA GLU A 78 11.79 12.22 12.80
C GLU A 78 10.39 12.64 13.24
N GLU A 79 10.02 12.35 14.49
CA GLU A 79 8.75 12.81 15.07
C GLU A 79 8.66 14.34 15.09
N LYS A 80 9.72 15.00 15.56
CA LYS A 80 9.78 16.47 15.58
C LYS A 80 9.66 17.06 14.18
N VAL A 81 10.33 16.50 13.18
CA VAL A 81 10.23 16.95 11.79
C VAL A 81 8.79 16.85 11.29
N LEU A 82 8.06 15.78 11.61
CA LEU A 82 6.65 15.64 11.22
C LEU A 82 5.73 16.66 11.91
N VAL A 83 5.97 16.92 13.21
CA VAL A 83 5.22 17.93 13.96
C VAL A 83 5.44 19.32 13.36
N ASP A 84 6.70 19.69 13.15
CA ASP A 84 7.07 21.00 12.61
C ASP A 84 6.53 21.14 11.17
N TYR A 85 6.64 20.10 10.33
CA TYR A 85 6.07 20.08 8.98
C TYR A 85 4.56 20.32 8.95
N ARG A 86 3.79 19.67 9.85
CA ARG A 86 2.33 19.82 9.91
C ARG A 86 1.89 21.22 10.35
N ALA A 87 2.74 21.94 11.09
CA ALA A 87 2.46 23.30 11.55
C ALA A 87 2.77 24.38 10.50
N MET A 88 3.49 24.05 9.43
CA MET A 88 3.87 24.99 8.37
C MET A 88 2.70 25.33 7.42
N PHE A 89 2.83 26.45 6.72
CA PHE A 89 1.92 26.80 5.61
C PHE A 89 2.06 25.82 4.45
N LYS A 90 1.04 25.75 3.59
CA LYS A 90 1.02 24.80 2.46
C LYS A 90 2.17 25.01 1.49
N GLU A 91 2.53 26.27 1.24
CA GLU A 91 3.61 26.65 0.33
C GLU A 91 4.95 26.07 0.81
N ASP A 92 5.22 26.13 2.12
CA ASP A 92 6.42 25.58 2.75
C ASP A 92 6.38 24.04 2.75
N GLN A 93 5.21 23.45 3.04
CA GLN A 93 5.01 22.00 2.97
C GLN A 93 5.28 21.44 1.56
N ASP A 94 4.83 22.15 0.52
CA ASP A 94 5.05 21.78 -0.87
C ASP A 94 6.53 21.92 -1.27
N ALA A 95 7.21 22.97 -0.80
CA ALA A 95 8.63 23.16 -1.02
C ALA A 95 9.46 22.03 -0.39
N ILE A 96 9.21 21.72 0.89
CA ILE A 96 9.86 20.61 1.60
C ILE A 96 9.60 19.29 0.89
N ARG A 97 8.35 19.02 0.47
CA ARG A 97 8.01 17.78 -0.25
C ARG A 97 8.84 17.62 -1.51
N ARG A 98 8.98 18.67 -2.33
CA ARG A 98 9.80 18.62 -3.56
C ARG A 98 11.27 18.33 -3.23
N LEU A 99 11.83 19.07 -2.28
CA LEU A 99 13.22 18.90 -1.83
C LEU A 99 13.50 17.47 -1.35
N THR A 100 12.65 16.95 -0.46
CA THR A 100 12.79 15.60 0.09
C THR A 100 12.72 14.54 -1.00
N SER A 101 11.78 14.64 -1.95
CA SER A 101 11.71 13.72 -3.09
C SER A 101 12.97 13.75 -3.94
N THR A 102 13.44 14.94 -4.33
CA THR A 102 14.65 15.08 -5.16
C THR A 102 15.90 14.53 -4.47
N LEU A 103 16.06 14.79 -3.17
CA LEU A 103 17.20 14.29 -2.40
C LEU A 103 17.16 12.77 -2.22
N ALA A 104 15.97 12.19 -2.02
CA ALA A 104 15.79 10.74 -1.93
C ALA A 104 16.14 10.05 -3.25
N GLU A 105 15.63 10.54 -4.38
CA GLU A 105 15.94 10.04 -5.71
C GLU A 105 17.45 10.11 -6.01
N HIS A 106 18.09 11.24 -5.69
CA HIS A 106 19.53 11.40 -5.87
C HIS A 106 20.35 10.44 -5.00
N SER A 107 19.93 10.20 -3.75
CA SER A 107 20.61 9.28 -2.84
C SER A 107 20.55 7.83 -3.32
N LEU A 108 19.39 7.40 -3.85
CA LEU A 108 19.20 6.07 -4.44
C LEU A 108 20.05 5.89 -5.71
N SER A 109 20.10 6.91 -6.58
CA SER A 109 20.93 6.90 -7.80
C SER A 109 22.43 6.84 -7.49
N ARG A 110 22.88 7.51 -6.43
CA ARG A 110 24.28 7.48 -5.98
C ARG A 110 24.67 6.13 -5.39
N ASN A 111 23.81 5.50 -4.59
CA ASN A 111 24.07 4.18 -4.00
C ASN A 111 24.04 3.03 -5.02
N GLY A 112 23.30 3.17 -6.13
CA GLY A 112 23.27 2.17 -7.20
C GLY A 112 24.52 2.09 -8.10
N LYS A 113 25.46 3.04 -8.00
CA LYS A 113 26.65 3.13 -8.88
C LYS A 113 27.96 2.57 -8.28
N ILE A 114 27.94 2.06 -7.05
CA ILE A 114 29.14 1.44 -6.45
C ILE A 114 29.17 -0.05 -6.81
N LYS A 115 29.81 -0.38 -7.94
CA LYS A 115 30.25 -1.75 -8.27
C LYS A 115 31.75 -1.86 -7.94
N PRO A 116 32.22 -2.90 -7.22
CA PRO A 116 33.63 -2.99 -6.83
C PRO A 116 34.51 -3.23 -8.07
N HIS A 117 35.60 -2.49 -8.14
CA HIS A 117 36.70 -2.67 -9.09
C HIS A 117 37.37 -4.02 -8.79
N PRO A 118 37.51 -4.96 -9.75
CA PRO A 118 38.33 -6.15 -9.52
C PRO A 118 39.79 -5.70 -9.47
N GLN A 119 40.47 -6.02 -8.37
CA GLN A 119 41.93 -5.95 -8.32
C GLN A 119 42.50 -7.05 -9.20
N ASP A 120 43.33 -6.65 -10.17
CA ASP A 120 44.13 -7.54 -11.00
C ASP A 120 45.11 -8.34 -10.13
N SER A 121 45.12 -9.66 -10.31
CA SER A 121 46.27 -10.56 -10.07
C SER A 121 46.08 -11.84 -10.87
#